data_AF-A0A2E5FT34-F1
#
_entry.id   AF-A0A2E5FT34-F1
#
_cell.length_a   1.000
_cell.length_b   1.000
_cell.length_c   1.000
_cell.angle_alpha   90.00
_cell.angle_beta   90.00
_cell.angle_gamma   90.00
#
_symmetry.space_group_name_H-M   'P 1'
#
loop_
_entity.id
_entity.type
_entity.pdbx_description
1 polymer ?
#
loop_
_entity_poly.entity_id
_entity_poly.type
_entity_poly.pdbx_seq_one_letter_code
_entity_poly.pdbx_strand_id
1 'polypeptide(L)' 'MTKETNKADEGSEISYSLALEELQEILADLESDQVDIDELAKKVERANELLQQCQKRLTSTQMQVEKIIEVLNED' A
#
# COMPACT_ATOMS: atom_id res chain seq x y z
N MET A 1 -21.87 -6.84 -3.52
CA MET A 1 -20.45 -6.86 -3.92
C MET A 1 -19.65 -7.27 -2.71
N THR A 2 -19.00 -8.42 -2.78
CA THR A 2 -18.38 -9.15 -1.67
C THR A 2 -17.18 -8.38 -1.12
N LYS A 3 -17.36 -7.68 0.02
CA LYS A 3 -16.25 -7.16 0.82
C LYS A 3 -15.65 -8.32 1.62
N GLU A 4 -14.73 -9.04 1.00
CA GLU A 4 -13.80 -9.93 1.71
C GLU A 4 -12.74 -9.06 2.39
N THR A 5 -13.03 -8.62 3.61
CA THR A 5 -12.02 -7.98 4.45
C THR A 5 -11.18 -9.06 5.10
N ASN A 6 -10.05 -9.38 4.45
CA ASN A 6 -8.96 -10.14 5.06
C ASN A 6 -8.44 -9.38 6.28
N LYS A 7 -8.43 -10.05 7.43
CA LYS A 7 -8.19 -9.48 8.76
C LYS A 7 -6.73 -9.69 9.17
N ALA A 8 -5.93 -8.61 9.16
CA ALA A 8 -4.69 -8.35 9.89
C ALA A 8 -4.34 -6.87 9.64
N ASP A 9 -4.07 -5.97 10.57
CA ASP A 9 -3.46 -6.06 11.89
C ASP A 9 -3.64 -4.68 12.60
N GLU A 10 -3.42 -4.63 13.90
CA GLU A 10 -3.74 -3.53 14.80
C GLU A 10 -2.87 -2.27 14.60
N GLY A 11 -3.53 -1.11 14.47
CA GLY A 11 -2.91 0.22 14.64
C GLY A 11 -2.42 0.90 13.35
N SER A 12 -3.32 1.63 12.68
CA SER A 12 -3.04 2.73 11.72
C SER A 12 -2.53 2.41 10.30
N GLU A 13 -2.22 1.16 9.93
CA GLU A 13 -1.82 0.84 8.54
C GLU A 13 -3.00 0.37 7.67
N ILE A 14 -3.25 1.04 6.54
CA ILE A 14 -4.32 0.67 5.61
C ILE A 14 -3.96 -0.61 4.83
N SER A 15 -4.95 -1.27 4.23
CA SER A 15 -4.69 -2.44 3.39
C SER A 15 -3.97 -2.05 2.10
N TYR A 16 -3.22 -2.99 1.51
CA TYR A 16 -2.55 -2.75 0.22
C TYR A 16 -3.53 -2.30 -0.88
N SER A 17 -4.73 -2.87 -0.92
CA SER A 17 -5.76 -2.48 -1.89
C SER A 17 -6.23 -1.04 -1.70
N LEU A 18 -6.44 -0.62 -0.45
CA LEU A 18 -6.86 0.75 -0.14
C LEU A 18 -5.73 1.75 -0.39
N ALA A 19 -4.48 1.38 -0.09
CA ALA A 19 -3.31 2.19 -0.42
C ALA A 19 -3.16 2.39 -1.93
N LEU A 20 -3.42 1.34 -2.71
CA LEU A 20 -3.36 1.42 -4.16
C LEU A 20 -4.49 2.30 -4.73
N GLU A 21 -5.69 2.20 -4.18
CA GLU A 21 -6.84 3.06 -4.54
C GLU A 21 -6.54 4.53 -4.24
N GLU A 22 -6.03 4.83 -3.04
CA GLU A 22 -5.66 6.19 -2.65
C GLU A 22 -4.50 6.75 -3.51
N LEU A 23 -3.51 5.92 -3.87
CA LEU A 23 -2.45 6.32 -4.80
C LEU A 23 -2.99 6.68 -6.19
N GLN A 24 -4.01 5.97 -6.68
CA GLN A 24 -4.66 6.27 -7.96
C GLN A 24 -5.43 7.59 -7.90
N GLU A 25 -6.11 7.86 -6.78
CA GLU A 25 -6.79 9.14 -6.55
C GLU A 25 -5.79 10.29 -6.49
N ILE A 26 -4.68 10.13 -5.76
CA ILE A 26 -3.61 11.12 -5.73
C ILE A 26 -3.09 11.38 -7.14
N LEU A 27 -2.79 10.34 -7.93
CA LEU A 27 -2.32 10.49 -9.31
C LEU A 27 -3.32 11.29 -10.16
N ALA A 28 -4.61 10.95 -10.10
CA ALA A 28 -5.66 11.64 -10.85
C ALA A 28 -5.76 13.12 -10.46
N ASP A 29 -5.60 13.43 -9.17
CA ASP A 29 -5.57 14.81 -8.70
C ASP A 29 -4.32 15.54 -9.19
N LEU A 30 -3.14 14.90 -9.17
CA LEU A 30 -1.90 15.49 -9.66
C LEU A 30 -1.91 15.79 -11.16
N GLU A 31 -2.67 15.02 -11.92
CA GLU A 31 -2.86 15.23 -13.37
C GLU A 31 -3.93 16.30 -13.67
N SER A 32 -4.64 16.80 -12.66
CA SER A 32 -5.64 17.86 -12.79
C SER A 32 -4.98 19.24 -12.83
N ASP A 33 -5.38 20.08 -13.79
CA ASP A 33 -4.91 21.47 -13.97
C ASP A 33 -5.31 22.44 -12.83
N GLN A 34 -5.92 21.95 -11.75
CA GLN A 34 -6.50 22.77 -10.67
C GLN A 34 -5.83 22.57 -9.31
N VAL A 35 -4.69 21.87 -9.23
CA VAL A 35 -4.00 21.63 -7.95
C VAL A 35 -3.09 22.80 -7.58
N ASP A 36 -3.33 23.37 -6.41
CA ASP A 36 -2.45 24.36 -5.77
C ASP A 36 -1.10 23.71 -5.38
N ILE A 37 0.00 24.47 -5.47
CA ILE A 37 1.35 23.99 -5.17
C ILE A 37 1.51 23.50 -3.72
N ASP A 38 0.78 24.09 -2.77
CA ASP A 38 0.79 23.65 -1.37
C ASP A 38 0.05 22.31 -1.20
N GLU A 39 -0.98 22.05 -2.00
CA GLU A 39 -1.71 20.78 -2.03
C GLU A 39 -0.93 19.69 -2.77
N LEU A 40 -0.17 20.07 -3.81
CA LEU A 40 0.77 19.18 -4.50
C LEU A 40 1.80 18.58 -3.53
N ALA A 41 2.41 19.41 -2.68
CA ALA A 41 3.39 18.96 -1.69
C ALA A 41 2.80 17.92 -0.73
N LYS A 42 1.61 18.19 -0.17
CA LYS A 42 0.91 17.28 0.74
C LYS A 42 0.55 15.95 0.07
N LYS A 43 0.07 16.00 -1.19
CA LYS A 43 -0.28 14.81 -1.97
C LYS A 43 0.94 13.92 -2.22
N VAL A 44 2.08 14.53 -2.54
CA VAL A 44 3.34 13.79 -2.75
C VAL A 44 3.85 13.18 -1.45
N GLU A 45 3.81 13.91 -0.33
CA GLU A 45 4.16 13.37 0.99
C GLU A 45 3.28 12.16 1.35
N ARG A 46 1.97 12.29 1.15
CA ARG A 46 1.02 11.20 1.38
C ARG A 46 1.31 9.99 0.48
N ALA A 47 1.56 10.22 -0.81
CA ALA A 47 1.91 9.14 -1.73
C ALA A 47 3.18 8.40 -1.28
N ASN A 48 4.18 9.12 -0.76
CA ASN A 48 5.39 8.50 -0.23
C ASN A 48 5.12 7.63 1.00
N GLU A 49 4.28 8.07 1.94
CA GLU A 49 3.85 7.25 3.09
C GLU A 49 3.18 5.94 2.64
N LEU A 50 2.27 6.04 1.66
CA LEU A 50 1.56 4.90 1.10
C LEU A 50 2.52 3.92 0.42
N LEU A 51 3.48 4.42 -0.35
CA LEU A 51 4.50 3.60 -0.99
C LEU A 51 5.37 2.85 0.02
N GLN A 52 5.77 3.50 1.12
CA GLN A 52 6.54 2.85 2.18
C GLN A 52 5.76 1.72 2.85
N GLN A 53 4.47 1.94 3.13
CA GLN A 53 3.59 0.89 3.68
C GLN A 53 3.44 -0.29 2.71
N CYS A 54 3.23 0.00 1.42
CA CYS A 54 3.14 -1.02 0.38
C CYS A 54 4.42 -1.86 0.28
N GLN A 55 5.59 -1.21 0.25
CA GLN A 55 6.88 -1.90 0.21
C GLN A 55 7.07 -2.80 1.43
N LYS A 56 6.80 -2.29 2.64
CA LYS A 56 6.88 -3.07 3.89
C LYS A 56 6.01 -4.31 3.84
N ARG A 57 4.76 -4.19 3.36
CA ARG A 57 3.84 -5.33 3.20
C ARG A 57 4.33 -6.34 2.18
N LEU A 58 4.85 -5.89 1.03
CA LEU A 58 5.40 -6.78 0.00
C LEU A 58 6.61 -7.55 0.52
N THR A 59 7.55 -6.89 1.18
CA THR A 59 8.72 -7.54 1.77
C THR A 59 8.30 -8.55 2.85
N SER A 60 7.36 -8.18 3.72
CA SER A 60 6.83 -9.11 4.74
C SER A 60 6.18 -10.34 4.11
N THR A 61 5.39 -10.14 3.06
CA THR A 61 4.73 -11.24 2.33
C THR A 61 5.75 -12.14 1.65
N GLN A 62 6.77 -11.56 1.01
CA GLN A 62 7.86 -12.30 0.38
C GLN A 62 8.59 -13.20 1.40
N MET A 63 8.96 -12.65 2.56
CA MET A 63 9.62 -13.44 3.62
C MET A 63 8.75 -14.60 4.11
N GLN A 64 7.43 -14.40 4.22
CA GLN A 64 6.50 -15.47 4.61
C GLN A 64 6.45 -16.58 3.55
N VAL A 65 6.43 -16.22 2.27
CA VAL A 65 6.46 -17.19 1.16
C VAL A 65 7.77 -17.96 1.13
N GLU A 66 8.91 -17.27 1.26
CA GLU A 66 10.24 -17.91 1.32
C GLU A 66 10.31 -18.93 2.45
N LYS A 67 9.83 -18.57 3.65
CA LYS A 67 9.77 -19.49 4.79
C LYS A 67 8.92 -20.73 4.53
N ILE A 68 7.79 -20.58 3.85
CA ILE A 68 6.92 -21.72 3.50
C ILE A 68 7.65 -22.65 2.51
N ILE A 69 8.36 -22.07 1.53
CA ILE A 69 9.13 -22.85 0.55
C ILE A 69 10.29 -23.60 1.23
N GLU A 70 10.98 -22.98 2.18
CA GLU A 70 12.04 -23.65 2.96
C GLU A 70 11.51 -24.88 3.69
N VAL A 71 10.38 -24.74 4.40
CA VAL A 71 9.74 -25.86 5.12
C VAL A 71 9.36 -26.99 4.15
N LEU A 72 8.86 -26.68 2.95
CA LEU A 72 8.48 -27.69 1.96
C LEU A 72 9.68 -28.41 1.31
N ASN A 73 10.87 -27.83 1.34
CA ASN A 73 12.09 -28.42 0.77
C ASN A 73 12.93 -29.20 1.80
N GLU A 74 12.63 -29.05 3.09
CA GLU A 74 13.27 -29.79 4.20
C GLU A 74 12.58 -31.14 4.50
N ASP A 75 11.45 -31.43 3.84
CA ASP A 75 10.76 -32.74 3.79
C ASP A 75 11.17 -33.58 2.56
#